data_AF-A0A955BDD2-F1
#
_entry.id   AF-A0A955BDD2-F1
#
_cell.length_a   1.000
_cell.length_b   1.000
_cell.length_c   1.000
_cell.angle_alpha   90.00
_cell.angle_beta   90.00
_cell.angle_gamma   90.00
#
_symmetry.space_group_name_H-M   'P 1'
#
loop_
_entity.id
_entity.type
_entity.pdbx_description
1 polymer ?
#
loop_
_entity_poly.entity_id
_entity_poly.type
_entity_poly.pdbx_seq_one_letter_code
_entity_poly.pdbx_strand_id
1 'polypeptide(L)'
;MKSLKLAIVLVVGCASLIRAADVPETSITLEQAREIGRTKSRFLKEPEASPSATQEIPTPNVAYFQQSAAAVLKGSCLACHGPDRSEGRLRVDELNPNLLTGPDVERWREIYNVLSNSEMPPEDEPEYALADDDRGGIVDWLSEELNKASVLRRNSKEHSSFRRMTRYEYNYALQDLLGLPWSLANKLPPETASDDGFQNSSELLQMSAMQFETYREIGLQALRRATVIGERPTPVTYLITMREELERAAAGKNPATFNQNDESYAKNQSRPHLLNRETGTGIHFASGSSTPRPDAVAGHSP
;
A
#
# COMPACT_ATOMS: atom_id res chain seq x y z
N MET A 1 37.29 54.09 20.29
CA MET A 1 36.32 53.50 21.25
C MET A 1 35.03 53.16 20.49
N LYS A 2 34.78 51.84 20.39
CA LYS A 2 33.55 51.11 20.02
C LYS A 2 32.67 51.63 18.86
N SER A 3 32.90 51.05 17.69
CA SER A 3 31.94 50.92 16.59
C SER A 3 30.82 49.96 16.97
N LEU A 4 29.60 50.48 17.14
CA LEU A 4 28.40 49.69 17.46
C LEU A 4 27.80 49.17 16.14
N LYS A 5 28.03 47.89 15.83
CA LYS A 5 27.32 47.20 14.74
C LYS A 5 25.93 46.82 15.23
N LEU A 6 24.90 47.53 14.79
CA LEU A 6 23.51 47.16 15.00
C LEU A 6 23.13 46.11 13.96
N ALA A 7 23.13 44.84 14.34
CA ALA A 7 22.61 43.76 13.50
C ALA A 7 21.09 43.71 13.66
N ILE A 8 20.37 44.29 12.70
CA ILE A 8 18.92 44.08 12.56
C ILE A 8 18.74 42.72 11.91
N VAL A 9 18.44 41.70 12.72
CA VAL A 9 17.98 40.40 12.22
C VAL A 9 16.54 40.59 11.74
N LEU A 10 16.38 40.84 10.45
CA LEU A 10 15.08 40.80 9.78
C LEU A 10 14.67 39.33 9.66
N VAL A 11 13.96 38.81 10.67
CA VAL A 11 13.26 37.54 10.53
C VAL A 11 12.15 37.76 9.52
N VAL A 12 12.41 37.42 8.26
CA VAL A 12 11.37 37.27 7.24
C VAL A 12 10.56 36.05 7.65
N GLY A 13 9.60 36.27 8.55
CA GLY A 13 8.52 35.34 8.79
C GLY A 13 7.78 35.18 7.47
N CYS A 14 7.97 34.03 6.83
CA CYS A 14 7.20 33.61 5.68
C CYS A 14 5.76 33.37 6.17
N ALA A 15 5.01 34.45 6.38
CA ALA A 15 3.58 34.42 6.51
C ALA A 15 3.03 34.10 5.12
N SER A 16 2.99 32.81 4.80
CA SER A 16 2.20 32.30 3.70
C SER A 16 0.73 32.56 4.04
N LEU A 17 0.29 33.79 3.77
CA LEU A 17 -1.12 34.09 3.63
C LEU A 17 -1.61 33.18 2.49
N ILE A 18 -2.23 32.08 2.87
CA ILE A 18 -3.08 31.32 1.96
C ILE A 18 -4.24 32.25 1.66
N ARG A 19 -4.06 33.12 0.67
CA ARG A 19 -5.18 33.69 -0.05
C ARG A 19 -5.91 32.49 -0.63
N ALA A 20 -7.07 32.17 -0.05
CA ALA A 20 -8.07 31.41 -0.77
C ALA A 20 -8.34 32.21 -2.04
N ALA A 21 -7.75 31.77 -3.15
CA ALA A 21 -8.20 32.22 -4.44
C ALA A 21 -9.65 31.78 -4.53
N ASP A 22 -10.56 32.72 -4.78
CA ASP A 22 -11.90 32.38 -5.27
C ASP A 22 -11.70 31.52 -6.52
N VAL A 23 -11.84 30.21 -6.35
CA VAL A 23 -11.92 29.30 -7.48
C VAL A 23 -13.27 29.63 -8.11
N PRO A 24 -13.32 30.13 -9.36
CA PRO A 24 -14.60 30.40 -9.98
C PRO A 24 -15.37 29.09 -10.04
N GLU A 25 -16.55 29.05 -9.41
CA GLU A 25 -17.49 27.95 -9.52
C GLU A 25 -18.03 27.88 -10.96
N THR A 26 -17.21 27.38 -11.88
CA THR A 26 -17.73 26.89 -13.15
C THR A 26 -18.30 25.52 -12.88
N SER A 27 -19.59 25.48 -12.56
CA SER A 27 -20.39 24.25 -12.50
C SER A 27 -20.46 23.65 -13.91
N ILE A 28 -19.46 22.85 -14.25
CA ILE A 28 -19.44 22.11 -15.51
C ILE A 28 -20.58 21.10 -15.53
N THR A 29 -21.22 20.94 -16.70
CA THR A 29 -22.28 19.94 -16.86
C THR A 29 -21.69 18.53 -16.79
N LEU A 30 -22.52 17.51 -16.49
CA LEU A 30 -22.06 16.12 -16.43
C LEU A 30 -21.42 15.66 -17.75
N GLU A 31 -21.94 16.11 -18.89
CA GLU A 31 -21.36 15.83 -20.20
C GLU A 31 -19.98 16.47 -20.37
N GLN A 32 -19.82 17.73 -19.93
CA GLN A 32 -18.52 18.39 -19.94
C GLN A 32 -17.52 17.72 -19.00
N ALA A 33 -17.96 17.30 -17.80
CA ALA A 33 -17.12 16.56 -16.87
C ALA A 33 -16.70 15.18 -17.43
N ARG A 34 -17.61 14.48 -18.11
CA ARG A 34 -17.32 13.22 -18.81
C ARG A 34 -16.31 13.44 -19.92
N GLU A 35 -16.45 14.50 -20.69
CA GLU A 35 -15.54 14.83 -21.78
C GLU A 35 -14.15 15.25 -21.28
N ILE A 36 -14.09 16.02 -20.19
CA ILE A 36 -12.83 16.35 -19.51
C ILE A 36 -12.18 15.08 -18.95
N GLY A 37 -12.96 14.18 -18.34
CA GLY A 37 -12.46 12.89 -17.86
C GLY A 37 -11.95 12.00 -19.00
N ARG A 38 -12.69 11.94 -20.11
CA ARG A 38 -12.32 11.22 -21.34
C ARG A 38 -11.01 11.75 -21.91
N THR A 39 -10.91 13.06 -22.13
CA THR A 39 -9.71 13.71 -22.69
C THR A 39 -8.50 13.64 -21.76
N LYS A 40 -8.71 13.49 -20.44
CA LYS A 40 -7.63 13.27 -19.46
C LYS A 40 -7.34 11.78 -19.19
N SER A 41 -8.14 10.86 -19.72
CA SER A 41 -8.00 9.43 -19.51
C SER A 41 -6.63 8.97 -20.02
N ARG A 42 -5.83 8.37 -19.14
CA ARG A 42 -4.56 7.75 -19.54
C ARG A 42 -4.80 6.67 -20.60
N PHE A 43 -5.92 5.94 -20.49
CA PHE A 43 -6.29 4.86 -21.41
C PHE A 43 -6.50 5.31 -22.86
N LEU A 44 -6.86 6.58 -23.08
CA LEU A 44 -7.02 7.14 -24.44
C LEU A 44 -5.78 7.90 -24.92
N LYS A 45 -4.84 8.20 -24.01
CA LYS A 45 -3.56 8.87 -24.29
C LYS A 45 -2.41 7.90 -24.47
N GLU A 46 -2.50 6.73 -23.85
CA GLU A 46 -1.77 5.56 -24.33
C GLU A 46 -2.19 5.41 -25.79
N PRO A 47 -1.25 5.52 -26.77
CA PRO A 47 -1.57 5.08 -28.12
C PRO A 47 -2.12 3.68 -27.93
N GLU A 48 -3.30 3.37 -28.51
CA GLU A 48 -3.89 2.02 -28.50
C GLU A 48 -2.72 1.07 -28.45
N ALA A 49 -2.49 0.44 -27.29
CA ALA A 49 -1.26 -0.29 -27.06
C ALA A 49 -1.11 -1.14 -28.30
N SER A 50 -0.11 -0.78 -29.12
CA SER A 50 -0.16 -1.16 -30.51
C SER A 50 -0.41 -2.67 -30.49
N PRO A 51 -1.29 -3.24 -31.32
CA PRO A 51 -1.32 -4.70 -31.42
C PRO A 51 0.07 -5.26 -31.79
N SER A 52 1.02 -4.37 -32.13
CA SER A 52 2.48 -4.52 -32.15
C SER A 52 3.20 -4.48 -30.78
N ALA A 53 2.58 -4.88 -29.68
CA ALA A 53 3.21 -5.90 -28.86
C ALA A 53 2.52 -7.21 -29.22
N THR A 54 2.83 -7.71 -30.43
CA THR A 54 3.04 -9.14 -30.52
C THR A 54 4.02 -9.41 -29.39
N GLN A 55 3.54 -9.89 -28.24
CA GLN A 55 4.39 -10.56 -27.30
C GLN A 55 4.98 -11.67 -28.13
N GLU A 56 6.16 -11.44 -28.73
CA GLU A 56 6.90 -12.50 -29.37
C GLU A 56 6.97 -13.58 -28.31
N ILE A 57 6.33 -14.71 -28.59
CA ILE A 57 6.38 -15.90 -27.74
C ILE A 57 7.87 -16.08 -27.46
N PRO A 58 8.36 -15.86 -26.21
CA PRO A 58 9.78 -15.95 -25.97
C PRO A 58 10.25 -17.31 -26.46
N THR A 59 11.38 -17.32 -27.16
CA THR A 59 11.94 -18.53 -27.73
C THR A 59 12.89 -19.18 -26.72
N PRO A 60 12.88 -20.52 -26.62
CA PRO A 60 13.75 -21.21 -25.69
C PRO A 60 15.21 -21.11 -26.16
N ASN A 61 16.13 -20.79 -25.25
CA ASN A 61 17.56 -20.75 -25.54
C ASN A 61 18.18 -22.15 -25.50
N VAL A 62 17.78 -23.00 -26.44
CA VAL A 62 18.33 -24.36 -26.60
C VAL A 62 19.78 -24.33 -27.09
N ALA A 63 20.19 -23.26 -27.77
CA ALA A 63 21.56 -23.10 -28.27
C ALA A 63 22.59 -23.06 -27.14
N TYR A 64 22.31 -22.30 -26.07
CA TYR A 64 23.19 -22.26 -24.90
C TYR A 64 23.30 -23.63 -24.23
N PHE A 65 22.19 -24.37 -24.13
CA PHE A 65 22.23 -25.73 -23.61
C PHE A 65 23.18 -26.61 -24.42
N GLN A 66 23.06 -26.60 -25.74
CA GLN A 66 23.89 -27.44 -26.63
C GLN A 66 25.37 -27.06 -26.61
N GLN A 67 25.69 -25.77 -26.47
CA GLN A 67 27.06 -25.26 -26.54
C GLN A 67 27.79 -25.33 -25.20
N SER A 68 27.08 -25.14 -24.08
CA SER A 68 27.69 -24.97 -22.75
C SER A 68 27.11 -25.96 -21.74
N ALA A 69 25.81 -25.83 -21.40
CA ALA A 69 25.26 -26.56 -20.25
C ALA A 69 25.31 -28.09 -20.42
N ALA A 70 25.13 -28.62 -21.63
CA ALA A 70 25.19 -30.05 -21.90
C ALA A 70 26.58 -30.65 -21.62
N ALA A 71 27.66 -29.91 -21.89
CA ALA A 71 29.02 -30.38 -21.62
C ALA A 71 29.28 -30.49 -20.12
N VAL A 72 28.83 -29.49 -19.35
CA VAL A 72 28.95 -29.47 -17.89
C VAL A 72 28.13 -30.59 -17.25
N LEU A 73 26.85 -30.74 -17.64
CA LEU A 73 26.00 -31.83 -17.13
C LEU A 73 26.58 -33.21 -17.46
N LYS A 74 27.19 -33.37 -18.64
CA LYS A 74 27.86 -34.62 -19.03
C LYS A 74 29.09 -34.91 -18.18
N GLY A 75 29.87 -33.90 -17.83
CA GLY A 75 31.11 -34.04 -17.06
C GLY A 75 30.87 -34.27 -15.56
N SER A 76 29.91 -33.55 -14.98
CA SER A 76 29.74 -33.48 -13.52
C SER A 76 28.46 -34.15 -13.00
N CYS A 77 27.46 -34.42 -13.84
CA CYS A 77 26.16 -34.94 -13.37
C CYS A 77 25.86 -36.36 -13.88
N LEU A 78 26.38 -36.73 -15.05
CA LEU A 78 26.02 -37.99 -15.72
C LEU A 78 26.42 -39.26 -14.94
N ALA A 79 27.49 -39.21 -14.15
CA ALA A 79 27.94 -40.37 -13.38
C ALA A 79 26.91 -40.84 -12.34
N CYS A 80 26.18 -39.89 -11.72
CA CYS A 80 25.19 -40.18 -10.68
C CYS A 80 23.74 -40.09 -11.17
N HIS A 81 23.48 -39.34 -12.25
CA HIS A 81 22.15 -39.12 -12.83
C HIS A 81 22.07 -39.54 -14.30
N GLY A 82 22.72 -40.64 -14.68
CA GLY A 82 22.78 -41.18 -16.03
C GLY A 82 22.17 -42.58 -16.17
N PRO A 83 22.45 -43.29 -17.28
CA PRO A 83 21.86 -44.61 -17.55
C PRO A 83 22.31 -45.69 -16.56
N ASP A 84 23.54 -45.59 -16.05
CA ASP A 84 24.11 -46.58 -15.13
C ASP A 84 23.68 -46.35 -13.67
N ARG A 85 23.47 -45.09 -13.28
CA ARG A 85 23.01 -44.69 -11.94
C ARG A 85 22.01 -43.53 -12.05
N SER A 86 20.85 -43.65 -11.42
CA SER A 86 19.80 -42.62 -11.42
C SER A 86 19.42 -42.22 -9.99
N GLU A 87 20.33 -41.51 -9.33
CA GLU A 87 20.07 -40.95 -8.00
C GLU A 87 18.93 -39.93 -8.07
N GLY A 88 18.08 -39.93 -7.04
CA GLY A 88 16.87 -39.09 -7.00
C GLY A 88 15.81 -39.42 -8.07
N ARG A 89 15.98 -40.50 -8.85
CA ARG A 89 15.18 -40.81 -10.06
C ARG A 89 15.29 -39.71 -11.13
N LEU A 90 16.43 -39.01 -11.17
CA LEU A 90 16.77 -38.03 -12.19
C LEU A 90 17.67 -38.65 -13.26
N ARG A 91 17.39 -38.35 -14.53
CA ARG A 91 18.15 -38.78 -15.71
C ARG A 91 18.49 -37.55 -16.54
N VAL A 92 19.68 -36.98 -16.34
CA VAL A 92 20.09 -35.72 -16.99
C VAL A 92 20.31 -35.88 -18.49
N ASP A 93 20.59 -37.10 -18.94
CA ASP A 93 20.78 -37.45 -20.35
C ASP A 93 19.47 -37.52 -21.15
N GLU A 94 18.33 -37.65 -20.48
CA GLU A 94 17.00 -37.73 -21.09
C GLU A 94 16.23 -36.40 -21.03
N LEU A 95 16.79 -35.37 -20.38
CA LEU A 95 16.12 -34.09 -20.20
C LEU A 95 15.92 -33.34 -21.52
N ASN A 96 14.69 -32.91 -21.76
CA ASN A 96 14.38 -32.00 -22.85
C ASN A 96 14.84 -30.57 -22.50
N PRO A 97 15.74 -29.95 -23.30
CA PRO A 97 16.26 -28.60 -23.01
C PRO A 97 15.27 -27.47 -23.32
N ASN A 98 14.09 -27.77 -23.84
CA ASN A 98 13.02 -26.78 -24.02
C ASN A 98 12.24 -26.59 -22.70
N LEU A 99 12.64 -25.59 -21.91
CA LEU A 99 11.99 -25.26 -20.63
C LEU A 99 10.65 -24.53 -20.77
N LEU A 100 10.28 -24.12 -21.98
CA LEU A 100 9.08 -23.33 -22.21
C LEU A 100 7.86 -24.22 -22.45
N THR A 101 8.00 -25.24 -23.30
CA THR A 101 6.91 -26.16 -23.67
C THR A 101 7.28 -27.63 -23.58
N GLY A 102 8.50 -27.96 -23.14
CA GLY A 102 8.94 -29.33 -22.95
C GLY A 102 8.30 -30.00 -21.72
N PRO A 103 8.38 -31.34 -21.62
CA PRO A 103 7.78 -32.10 -20.53
C PRO A 103 8.56 -32.02 -19.20
N ASP A 104 9.81 -31.55 -19.21
CA ASP A 104 10.74 -31.66 -18.08
C ASP A 104 10.90 -30.38 -17.25
N VAL A 105 9.99 -29.42 -17.38
CA VAL A 105 10.13 -28.09 -16.75
C VAL A 105 10.27 -28.18 -15.22
N GLU A 106 9.53 -29.08 -14.57
CA GLU A 106 9.62 -29.24 -13.11
C GLU A 106 10.94 -29.90 -12.69
N ARG A 107 11.46 -30.85 -13.48
CA ARG A 107 12.80 -31.41 -13.24
C ARG A 107 13.89 -30.33 -13.37
N TRP A 108 13.75 -29.43 -14.34
CA TRP A 108 14.64 -28.28 -14.46
C TRP A 108 14.54 -27.30 -13.30
N ARG A 109 13.36 -27.11 -12.70
CA ARG A 109 13.22 -26.31 -11.46
C ARG A 109 13.92 -26.96 -10.28
N GLU A 110 13.80 -28.29 -10.14
CA GLU A 110 14.54 -29.02 -9.10
C GLU A 110 16.05 -28.84 -9.27
N ILE A 111 16.56 -28.99 -10.51
CA ILE A 111 17.98 -28.76 -10.84
C ILE A 111 18.40 -27.33 -10.50
N TYR A 112 17.59 -26.33 -10.88
CA TYR A 112 17.84 -24.92 -10.54
C TYR A 112 17.97 -24.74 -9.02
N ASN A 113 17.04 -25.30 -8.24
CA ASN A 113 17.06 -25.16 -6.78
C ASN A 113 18.34 -25.76 -6.18
N VAL A 114 18.67 -27.02 -6.49
CA VAL A 114 19.85 -27.69 -5.90
C VAL A 114 21.17 -27.04 -6.34
N LEU A 115 21.26 -26.55 -7.59
CA LEU A 115 22.46 -25.84 -8.07
C LEU A 115 22.59 -24.45 -7.44
N SER A 116 21.47 -23.71 -7.31
CA SER A 116 21.45 -22.37 -6.71
C SER A 116 21.77 -22.40 -5.20
N ASN A 117 21.39 -23.48 -4.52
CA ASN A 117 21.72 -23.72 -3.11
C ASN A 117 23.11 -24.34 -2.90
N SER A 118 23.84 -24.65 -3.98
CA SER A 118 25.12 -25.37 -3.92
C SER A 118 25.04 -26.73 -3.22
N GLU A 119 23.88 -27.39 -3.28
CA GLU A 119 23.67 -28.74 -2.71
C GLU A 119 24.27 -29.84 -3.59
N MET A 120 24.46 -29.55 -4.88
CA MET A 120 25.07 -30.46 -5.85
C MET A 120 26.35 -29.86 -6.44
N PRO A 121 27.42 -30.65 -6.63
CA PRO A 121 27.58 -32.05 -6.21
C PRO A 121 27.69 -32.19 -4.67
N PRO A 122 27.36 -33.36 -4.11
CA PRO A 122 27.43 -33.57 -2.67
C PRO A 122 28.89 -33.65 -2.18
N GLU A 123 29.10 -33.41 -0.88
CA GLU A 123 30.45 -33.32 -0.29
C GLU A 123 31.26 -34.62 -0.38
N ASP A 124 30.59 -35.77 -0.49
CA ASP A 124 31.19 -37.09 -0.62
C ASP A 124 31.64 -37.44 -2.05
N GLU A 125 31.30 -36.61 -3.04
CA GLU A 125 31.64 -36.78 -4.46
C GLU A 125 32.45 -35.58 -5.01
N PRO A 126 33.62 -35.25 -4.41
CA PRO A 126 34.38 -34.04 -4.75
C PRO A 126 35.01 -34.09 -6.15
N GLU A 127 35.11 -35.28 -6.76
CA GLU A 127 35.65 -35.43 -8.12
C GLU A 127 34.74 -34.79 -9.20
N TYR A 128 33.46 -34.58 -8.89
CA TYR A 128 32.49 -33.97 -9.80
C TYR A 128 32.26 -32.48 -9.56
N ALA A 129 33.03 -31.85 -8.66
CA ALA A 129 32.90 -30.45 -8.28
C ALA A 129 32.80 -29.53 -9.50
N LEU A 130 31.78 -28.67 -9.50
CA LEU A 130 31.56 -27.67 -10.55
C LEU A 130 32.40 -26.43 -10.28
N ALA A 131 33.03 -25.88 -11.32
CA ALA A 131 33.61 -24.54 -11.26
C ALA A 131 32.50 -23.50 -11.04
N ASP A 132 32.81 -22.43 -10.30
CA ASP A 132 31.82 -21.39 -9.98
C ASP A 132 31.21 -20.74 -11.24
N ASP A 133 32.03 -20.54 -12.28
CA ASP A 133 31.58 -20.01 -13.57
C ASP A 133 30.60 -20.95 -14.29
N ASP A 134 30.85 -22.26 -14.25
CA ASP A 134 29.97 -23.27 -14.86
C ASP A 134 28.64 -23.37 -14.10
N ARG A 135 28.70 -23.36 -12.76
CA ARG A 135 27.50 -23.34 -11.90
C ARG A 135 26.69 -22.09 -12.15
N GLY A 136 27.32 -20.91 -12.09
CA GLY A 136 26.67 -19.62 -12.32
C GLY A 136 26.03 -19.56 -13.70
N GLY A 137 26.75 -19.98 -14.74
CA GLY A 137 26.25 -19.99 -16.11
C GLY A 137 25.04 -20.91 -16.32
N ILE A 138 24.95 -22.05 -15.61
CA ILE A 138 23.76 -22.91 -15.66
C ILE A 138 22.60 -22.28 -14.89
N VAL A 139 22.85 -21.76 -13.69
CA VAL A 139 21.84 -21.13 -12.84
C VAL A 139 21.21 -19.93 -13.55
N ASP A 140 22.01 -19.09 -14.18
CA ASP A 140 21.54 -17.91 -14.92
C ASP A 140 20.68 -18.32 -16.12
N TRP A 141 21.16 -19.29 -16.92
CA TRP A 141 20.38 -19.81 -18.04
C TRP A 141 19.04 -20.42 -17.60
N LEU A 142 19.05 -21.25 -16.55
CA LEU A 142 17.83 -21.83 -15.99
C LEU A 142 16.87 -20.75 -15.47
N SER A 143 17.39 -19.74 -14.77
CA SER A 143 16.60 -18.62 -14.27
C SER A 143 15.89 -17.87 -15.41
N GLU A 144 16.63 -17.53 -16.47
CA GLU A 144 16.08 -16.85 -17.66
C GLU A 144 15.00 -17.71 -18.35
N GLU A 145 15.28 -18.98 -18.59
CA GLU A 145 14.37 -19.88 -19.29
C GLU A 145 13.11 -20.19 -18.46
N LEU A 146 13.24 -20.39 -17.15
CA LEU A 146 12.10 -20.55 -16.23
C LEU A 146 11.25 -19.27 -16.17
N ASN A 147 11.87 -18.10 -16.22
CA ASN A 147 11.17 -16.82 -16.30
C ASN A 147 10.38 -16.69 -17.61
N LYS A 148 11.00 -17.01 -18.77
CA LYS A 148 10.31 -17.05 -20.07
C LYS A 148 9.12 -18.03 -20.05
N ALA A 149 9.32 -19.22 -19.50
CA ALA A 149 8.26 -20.22 -19.35
C ALA A 149 7.13 -19.76 -18.42
N SER A 150 7.46 -18.99 -17.37
CA SER A 150 6.49 -18.39 -16.46
C SER A 150 5.66 -17.31 -17.16
N VAL A 151 6.31 -16.42 -17.92
CA VAL A 151 5.64 -15.40 -18.75
C VAL A 151 4.71 -16.05 -19.77
N LEU A 152 5.18 -17.08 -20.48
CA LEU A 152 4.37 -17.80 -21.46
C LEU A 152 3.13 -18.42 -20.84
N ARG A 153 3.26 -19.14 -19.72
CA ARG A 153 2.11 -19.73 -19.02
C ARG A 153 1.10 -18.68 -18.55
N ARG A 154 1.57 -17.53 -18.07
CA ARG A 154 0.67 -16.41 -17.74
C ARG A 154 -0.07 -15.87 -18.95
N ASN A 155 0.58 -15.82 -20.12
CA ASN A 155 0.02 -15.27 -21.35
C ASN A 155 -0.81 -16.29 -22.16
N SER A 156 -0.56 -17.60 -22.02
CA SER A 156 -1.12 -18.67 -22.87
C SER A 156 -2.57 -19.06 -22.53
N LYS A 157 -3.24 -18.34 -21.61
CA LYS A 157 -4.69 -18.39 -21.39
C LYS A 157 -5.26 -19.82 -21.30
N GLU A 158 -5.12 -20.45 -20.13
CA GLU A 158 -6.21 -21.30 -19.64
C GLU A 158 -6.99 -20.63 -18.51
N HIS A 159 -6.37 -19.98 -17.53
CA HIS A 159 -7.13 -19.25 -16.51
C HIS A 159 -6.42 -17.99 -15.98
N SER A 160 -6.70 -16.82 -16.57
CA SER A 160 -6.92 -15.66 -15.70
C SER A 160 -8.37 -15.80 -15.24
N SER A 161 -8.62 -16.58 -14.19
CA SER A 161 -9.96 -16.56 -13.60
C SER A 161 -10.24 -15.11 -13.22
N PHE A 162 -11.33 -14.55 -13.76
CA PHE A 162 -11.76 -13.21 -13.39
C PHE A 162 -12.03 -13.21 -11.89
N ARG A 163 -11.05 -12.76 -11.11
CA ARG A 163 -11.20 -12.63 -9.66
C ARG A 163 -11.72 -11.24 -9.35
N ARG A 164 -12.66 -11.15 -8.42
CA ARG A 164 -12.94 -9.86 -7.78
C ARG A 164 -11.80 -9.49 -6.83
N MET A 165 -11.68 -8.20 -6.53
CA MET A 165 -10.86 -7.76 -5.41
C MET A 165 -11.41 -8.34 -4.11
N THR A 166 -10.55 -8.54 -3.13
CA THR A 166 -11.00 -8.84 -1.76
C THR A 166 -11.59 -7.59 -1.11
N ARG A 167 -12.30 -7.77 0.00
CA ARG A 167 -12.76 -6.63 0.82
C ARG A 167 -11.64 -5.65 1.18
N TYR A 168 -10.47 -6.15 1.58
CA TYR A 168 -9.37 -5.29 2.01
C TYR A 168 -8.70 -4.60 0.81
N GLU A 169 -8.49 -5.31 -0.30
CA GLU A 169 -7.95 -4.75 -1.55
C GLU A 169 -8.86 -3.62 -2.05
N TYR A 170 -10.17 -3.86 -2.08
CA TYR A 170 -11.13 -2.86 -2.53
C TYR A 170 -11.19 -1.64 -1.59
N ASN A 171 -11.06 -1.86 -0.28
CA ASN A 171 -10.99 -0.77 0.67
C ASN A 171 -9.77 0.13 0.42
N TYR A 172 -8.57 -0.46 0.32
CA TYR A 172 -7.33 0.28 0.07
C TYR A 172 -7.38 1.00 -1.28
N ALA A 173 -7.88 0.33 -2.32
CA ALA A 173 -8.06 0.96 -3.62
C ALA A 173 -8.95 2.21 -3.55
N LEU A 174 -10.06 2.17 -2.80
CA LEU A 174 -10.92 3.35 -2.61
C LEU A 174 -10.26 4.44 -1.77
N GLN A 175 -9.53 4.08 -0.72
CA GLN A 175 -8.80 5.04 0.11
C GLN A 175 -7.72 5.77 -0.70
N ASP A 176 -6.95 5.03 -1.51
CA ASP A 176 -5.89 5.57 -2.35
C ASP A 176 -6.45 6.46 -3.47
N LEU A 177 -7.52 6.00 -4.14
CA LEU A 177 -8.13 6.76 -5.24
C LEU A 177 -8.83 8.03 -4.77
N LEU A 178 -9.45 8.01 -3.60
CA LEU A 178 -10.26 9.13 -3.09
C LEU A 178 -9.54 9.98 -2.04
N GLY A 179 -8.38 9.55 -1.56
CA GLY A 179 -7.63 10.22 -0.49
C GLY A 179 -8.36 10.24 0.85
N LEU A 180 -9.26 9.28 1.09
CA LEU A 180 -10.07 9.22 2.31
C LEU A 180 -9.48 8.22 3.31
N PRO A 181 -9.30 8.58 4.60
CA PRO A 181 -8.70 7.68 5.59
C PRO A 181 -9.70 6.67 6.17
N TRP A 182 -10.96 6.68 5.72
CA TRP A 182 -12.04 5.88 6.32
C TRP A 182 -12.15 4.51 5.68
N SER A 183 -12.61 3.52 6.44
CA SER A 183 -12.99 2.24 5.85
C SER A 183 -14.33 2.36 5.11
N LEU A 184 -14.28 2.13 3.80
CA LEU A 184 -15.40 2.28 2.87
C LEU A 184 -16.02 0.94 2.49
N ALA A 185 -15.28 -0.16 2.58
CA ALA A 185 -15.71 -1.48 2.09
C ALA A 185 -16.29 -2.42 3.16
N ASN A 186 -16.57 -1.93 4.38
CA ASN A 186 -17.04 -2.74 5.52
C ASN A 186 -18.32 -3.56 5.28
N LYS A 187 -19.13 -3.18 4.28
CA LYS A 187 -20.35 -3.91 3.91
C LYS A 187 -20.08 -5.24 3.20
N LEU A 188 -18.87 -5.44 2.66
CA LEU A 188 -18.51 -6.71 2.03
C LEU A 188 -18.26 -7.77 3.11
N PRO A 189 -18.68 -9.02 2.88
CA PRO A 189 -18.31 -10.12 3.75
C PRO A 189 -16.77 -10.33 3.71
N PRO A 190 -16.18 -10.91 4.78
CA PRO A 190 -14.79 -11.34 4.75
C PRO A 190 -14.60 -12.51 3.77
N GLU A 191 -13.37 -12.65 3.25
CA GLU A 191 -13.01 -13.76 2.37
C GLU A 191 -12.67 -15.01 3.19
N THR A 192 -13.02 -16.18 2.66
CA THR A 192 -12.45 -17.45 3.11
C THR A 192 -10.99 -17.55 2.66
N ALA A 193 -10.12 -18.01 3.57
CA ALA A 193 -8.76 -18.37 3.21
C ALA A 193 -8.77 -19.64 2.34
N SER A 194 -7.86 -19.72 1.37
CA SER A 194 -7.57 -20.95 0.65
C SER A 194 -6.93 -21.99 1.57
N ASP A 195 -6.77 -23.21 1.06
CA ASP A 195 -6.05 -24.29 1.77
C ASP A 195 -4.61 -23.87 2.13
N ASP A 196 -4.00 -23.06 1.28
CA ASP A 196 -2.68 -22.43 1.49
C ASP A 196 -2.70 -21.19 2.42
N GLY A 197 -3.88 -20.80 2.94
CA GLY A 197 -4.06 -19.65 3.83
C GLY A 197 -4.21 -18.30 3.14
N PHE A 198 -4.24 -18.24 1.80
CA PHE A 198 -4.34 -16.99 1.05
C PHE A 198 -5.79 -16.54 0.87
N GLN A 199 -6.07 -15.26 1.09
CA GLN A 199 -7.40 -14.66 0.89
C GLN A 199 -7.59 -14.07 -0.52
N ASN A 200 -6.54 -14.06 -1.35
CA ASN A 200 -6.54 -13.49 -2.70
C ASN A 200 -6.49 -14.55 -3.82
N SER A 201 -6.78 -15.81 -3.48
CA SER A 201 -6.81 -16.90 -4.46
C SER A 201 -7.86 -16.64 -5.53
N SER A 202 -7.44 -16.70 -6.80
CA SER A 202 -8.31 -16.45 -7.95
C SER A 202 -9.33 -17.56 -8.20
N GLU A 203 -9.13 -18.74 -7.59
CA GLU A 203 -10.06 -19.88 -7.68
C GLU A 203 -11.29 -19.67 -6.78
N LEU A 204 -11.10 -19.07 -5.62
CA LEU A 204 -12.15 -18.86 -4.62
C LEU A 204 -12.89 -17.52 -4.80
N LEU A 205 -12.24 -16.53 -5.42
CA LEU A 205 -12.77 -15.18 -5.54
C LEU A 205 -13.61 -14.96 -6.80
N GLN A 206 -14.64 -15.78 -6.97
CA GLN A 206 -15.67 -15.53 -7.97
C GLN A 206 -16.61 -14.40 -7.53
N MET A 207 -17.22 -13.74 -8.51
CA MET A 207 -18.14 -12.63 -8.27
C MET A 207 -19.58 -13.05 -8.57
N SER A 208 -20.43 -12.99 -7.55
CA SER A 208 -21.88 -13.14 -7.73
C SER A 208 -22.53 -11.81 -8.15
N ALA A 209 -23.74 -11.87 -8.71
CA ALA A 209 -24.50 -10.67 -9.07
C ALA A 209 -24.76 -9.76 -7.85
N MET A 210 -25.12 -10.35 -6.70
CA MET A 210 -25.34 -9.63 -5.45
C MET A 210 -24.06 -8.96 -4.92
N GLN A 211 -22.91 -9.63 -5.05
CA GLN A 211 -21.63 -9.02 -4.71
C GLN A 211 -21.37 -7.83 -5.63
N PHE A 212 -21.52 -7.97 -6.94
CA PHE A 212 -21.33 -6.87 -7.89
C PHE A 212 -22.18 -5.64 -7.54
N GLU A 213 -23.45 -5.83 -7.22
CA GLU A 213 -24.33 -4.76 -6.75
C GLU A 213 -23.77 -4.07 -5.49
N THR A 214 -23.32 -4.86 -4.52
CA THR A 214 -22.71 -4.37 -3.28
C THR A 214 -21.44 -3.55 -3.55
N TYR A 215 -20.54 -4.03 -4.42
CA TYR A 215 -19.33 -3.28 -4.83
C TYR A 215 -19.72 -1.94 -5.46
N ARG A 216 -20.71 -1.95 -6.37
CA ARG A 216 -21.19 -0.73 -7.03
C ARG A 216 -21.78 0.26 -6.03
N GLU A 217 -22.60 -0.20 -5.09
CA GLU A 217 -23.17 0.67 -4.04
C GLU A 217 -22.09 1.30 -3.17
N ILE A 218 -21.08 0.51 -2.76
CA ILE A 218 -19.95 1.03 -1.98
C ILE A 218 -19.22 2.11 -2.76
N GLY A 219 -18.92 1.87 -4.05
CA GLY A 219 -18.28 2.86 -4.91
C GLY A 219 -19.07 4.16 -5.02
N LEU A 220 -20.39 4.08 -5.20
CA LEU A 220 -21.27 5.26 -5.24
C LEU A 220 -21.32 6.00 -3.91
N GLN A 221 -21.36 5.29 -2.78
CA GLN A 221 -21.33 5.91 -1.45
C GLN A 221 -19.99 6.57 -1.16
N ALA A 222 -18.88 5.94 -1.56
CA ALA A 222 -17.54 6.49 -1.43
C ALA A 222 -17.39 7.79 -2.24
N LEU A 223 -17.87 7.79 -3.49
CA LEU A 223 -17.89 9.00 -4.32
C LEU A 223 -18.72 10.11 -3.68
N ARG A 224 -19.93 9.83 -3.19
CA ARG A 224 -20.76 10.83 -2.50
C ARG A 224 -20.08 11.46 -1.28
N ARG A 225 -19.20 10.73 -0.59
CA ARG A 225 -18.43 11.24 0.55
C ARG A 225 -17.22 12.06 0.11
N ALA A 226 -16.57 11.66 -0.97
CA ALA A 226 -15.41 12.36 -1.52
C ALA A 226 -15.81 13.66 -2.25
N THR A 227 -16.99 13.69 -2.86
CA THR A 227 -17.50 14.85 -3.58
C THR A 227 -18.29 15.77 -2.66
N VAL A 228 -17.90 17.03 -2.57
CA VAL A 228 -18.72 18.08 -1.96
C VAL A 228 -19.82 18.47 -2.96
N ILE A 229 -21.07 18.47 -2.51
CA ILE A 229 -22.22 18.92 -3.30
C ILE A 229 -22.82 20.12 -2.57
N GLY A 230 -22.89 21.27 -3.26
CA GLY A 230 -23.47 22.50 -2.74
C GLY A 230 -22.45 23.45 -2.10
N GLU A 231 -22.98 24.51 -1.50
CA GLU A 231 -22.16 25.56 -0.87
C GLU A 231 -21.40 25.01 0.33
N ARG A 232 -20.18 25.53 0.54
CA ARG A 232 -19.38 25.19 1.71
C ARG A 232 -20.15 25.59 2.97
N PRO A 233 -20.34 24.70 3.96
CA PRO A 233 -21.02 25.05 5.19
C PRO A 233 -20.28 26.18 5.90
N THR A 234 -21.03 27.13 6.47
CA THR A 234 -20.46 28.22 7.26
C THR A 234 -19.70 27.64 8.45
N PRO A 235 -18.39 27.88 8.59
CA PRO A 235 -17.62 27.37 9.72
C PRO A 235 -18.16 27.97 11.01
N VAL A 236 -18.40 27.12 12.01
CA VAL A 236 -18.72 27.56 13.38
C VAL A 236 -17.45 27.46 14.22
N THR A 237 -17.05 28.55 14.84
CA THR A 237 -15.87 28.58 15.70
C THR A 237 -16.29 28.52 17.16
N TYR A 238 -15.72 27.58 17.91
CA TYR A 238 -15.84 27.53 19.36
C TYR A 238 -14.58 28.16 19.96
N LEU A 239 -14.74 29.28 20.67
CA LEU A 239 -13.67 29.87 21.46
C LEU A 239 -13.94 29.58 22.93
N ILE A 240 -13.15 28.67 23.49
CA ILE A 240 -13.21 28.30 24.90
C ILE A 240 -12.00 28.94 25.58
N THR A 241 -12.23 30.00 26.36
CA THR A 241 -11.15 30.61 27.14
C THR A 241 -11.15 30.03 28.55
N MET A 242 -9.99 29.58 29.03
CA MET A 242 -9.88 28.94 30.35
C MET A 242 -10.30 29.88 31.49
N ARG A 243 -10.11 31.20 31.31
CA ARG A 243 -10.54 32.22 32.27
C ARG A 243 -12.06 32.35 32.34
N GLU A 244 -12.74 32.52 31.20
CA GLU A 244 -14.20 32.62 31.18
C GLU A 244 -14.87 31.32 31.67
N GLU A 245 -14.30 30.15 31.36
CA GLU A 245 -14.80 28.87 31.88
C GLU A 245 -14.66 28.78 33.41
N LEU A 246 -13.53 29.22 33.95
CA LEU A 246 -13.32 29.25 35.40
C LEU A 246 -14.29 30.21 36.08
N GLU A 247 -14.45 31.42 35.55
CA GLU A 247 -15.40 32.41 36.07
C GLU A 247 -16.83 31.90 36.02
N ARG A 248 -17.25 31.29 34.90
CA ARG A 248 -18.59 30.70 34.76
C ARG A 248 -18.83 29.57 35.76
N ALA A 249 -17.86 28.68 35.92
CA ALA A 249 -17.95 27.57 36.87
C ALA A 249 -17.99 28.09 38.33
N ALA A 250 -17.21 29.13 38.63
CA ALA A 250 -17.20 29.79 39.94
C ALA A 250 -18.48 30.61 40.22
N ALA A 251 -19.19 31.07 39.18
CA ALA A 251 -20.45 31.79 39.32
C ALA A 251 -21.68 30.90 39.57
N GLY A 252 -21.52 29.57 39.56
CA GLY A 252 -22.59 28.61 39.82
C GLY A 252 -23.13 28.66 41.26
N LYS A 253 -24.30 28.05 41.49
CA LYS A 253 -24.88 27.94 42.84
C LYS A 253 -24.05 26.95 43.66
N ASN A 254 -23.33 27.45 44.67
CA ASN A 254 -22.38 26.70 45.52
C ASN A 254 -21.22 26.06 44.73
N PRO A 255 -20.27 26.86 44.22
CA PRO A 255 -19.16 26.36 43.45
C PRO A 255 -18.19 25.58 44.35
N ALA A 256 -17.93 24.31 44.00
CA ALA A 256 -16.97 23.47 44.71
C ALA A 256 -15.53 23.87 44.38
N THR A 257 -15.11 25.02 44.90
CA THR A 257 -13.78 25.58 44.71
C THR A 257 -12.81 25.07 45.77
N PHE A 258 -11.52 25.11 45.44
CA PHE A 258 -10.40 24.83 46.35
C PHE A 258 -9.29 25.85 46.11
N ASN A 259 -8.29 25.92 47.01
CA ASN A 259 -7.20 26.90 46.90
C ASN A 259 -5.85 26.20 46.91
N GLN A 260 -4.97 26.58 45.96
CA GLN A 260 -3.59 26.10 45.82
C GLN A 260 -2.73 26.35 47.07
N ASN A 261 -3.04 27.41 47.82
CA ASN A 261 -2.26 27.82 48.99
C ASN A 261 -2.67 27.09 50.29
N ASP A 262 -3.72 26.26 50.25
CA ASP A 262 -4.26 25.59 51.43
C ASP A 262 -4.22 24.06 51.28
N GLU A 263 -4.38 23.32 52.39
CA GLU A 263 -4.41 21.84 52.41
C GLU A 263 -5.48 21.22 51.50
N SER A 264 -6.48 22.02 51.11
CA SER A 264 -7.51 21.63 50.15
C SER A 264 -6.93 21.24 48.77
N TYR A 265 -5.80 21.81 48.36
CA TYR A 265 -5.18 21.53 47.06
C TYR A 265 -4.66 20.10 46.95
N ALA A 266 -4.00 19.60 47.99
CA ALA A 266 -3.36 18.28 47.97
C ALA A 266 -4.34 17.14 47.66
N LYS A 267 -5.61 17.30 48.06
CA LYS A 267 -6.69 16.34 47.83
C LYS A 267 -7.32 16.45 46.43
N ASN A 268 -7.13 17.59 45.74
CA ASN A 268 -7.81 17.92 44.49
C ASN A 268 -6.85 17.99 43.28
N GLN A 269 -5.54 18.11 43.50
CA GLN A 269 -4.53 18.31 42.46
C GLN A 269 -4.47 17.19 41.41
N SER A 270 -4.86 15.95 41.75
CA SER A 270 -4.82 14.79 40.86
C SER A 270 -6.02 14.70 39.91
N ARG A 271 -7.08 15.48 40.15
CA ARG A 271 -8.28 15.50 39.32
C ARG A 271 -8.20 16.65 38.31
N PRO A 272 -8.71 16.49 37.08
CA PRO A 272 -8.74 17.58 36.09
C PRO A 272 -9.49 18.81 36.61
N HIS A 273 -8.82 19.96 36.64
CA HIS A 273 -9.35 21.20 37.18
C HIS A 273 -8.84 22.44 36.43
N LEU A 274 -9.61 23.52 36.52
CA LEU A 274 -9.19 24.87 36.11
C LEU A 274 -8.55 25.54 37.33
N LEU A 275 -7.44 26.25 37.12
CA LEU A 275 -6.72 26.95 38.19
C LEU A 275 -6.41 28.38 37.77
N ASN A 276 -6.84 29.34 38.59
CA ASN A 276 -6.43 30.73 38.47
C ASN A 276 -5.06 30.88 39.15
N ARG A 277 -4.02 31.18 38.37
CA ARG A 277 -2.63 31.32 38.87
C ARG A 277 -2.39 32.59 39.69
N GLU A 278 -3.25 33.60 39.55
CA GLU A 278 -3.13 34.87 40.29
C GLU A 278 -3.77 34.75 41.68
N THR A 279 -4.94 34.11 41.77
CA THR A 279 -5.69 33.98 43.04
C THR A 279 -5.45 32.65 43.76
N GLY A 280 -4.86 31.67 43.08
CA GLY A 280 -4.71 30.30 43.58
C GLY A 280 -6.01 29.49 43.60
N THR A 281 -7.14 30.05 43.13
CA THR A 281 -8.45 29.38 43.18
C THR A 281 -8.58 28.35 42.07
N GLY A 282 -8.94 27.12 42.44
CA GLY A 282 -9.20 26.01 41.53
C GLY A 282 -10.63 25.51 41.59
N ILE A 283 -11.12 24.97 40.47
CA ILE A 283 -12.44 24.32 40.36
C ILE A 283 -12.36 23.12 39.42
N HIS A 284 -13.01 22.02 39.78
CA HIS A 284 -13.04 20.82 38.94
C HIS A 284 -13.79 21.08 37.64
N PHE A 285 -13.28 20.54 36.54
CA PHE A 285 -13.95 20.62 35.25
C PHE A 285 -15.16 19.69 35.24
N ALA A 286 -16.36 20.25 35.20
CA ALA A 286 -17.58 19.51 34.87
C ALA A 286 -17.82 19.63 33.37
N SER A 287 -18.27 18.55 32.72
CA SER A 287 -18.68 18.57 31.32
C SER A 287 -19.67 19.72 31.07
N GLY A 288 -19.30 20.67 30.21
CA GLY A 288 -20.10 21.85 29.88
C GLY A 288 -20.51 21.86 28.39
N SER A 289 -21.65 22.50 28.10
CA SER A 289 -22.03 22.84 26.74
C SER A 289 -21.44 24.21 26.39
N SER A 290 -20.76 24.31 25.25
CA SER A 290 -20.23 25.58 24.71
C SER A 290 -21.06 26.00 23.50
N THR A 291 -21.37 27.29 23.38
CA THR A 291 -22.00 27.84 22.19
C THR A 291 -20.94 28.35 21.21
N PRO A 292 -21.17 28.22 19.89
CA PRO A 292 -20.24 28.77 18.90
C PRO A 292 -20.25 30.31 18.96
N ARG A 293 -19.08 30.93 18.80
CA ARG A 293 -18.93 32.38 18.67
C ARG A 293 -18.89 32.73 17.17
N PRO A 294 -19.88 33.47 16.65
CA PRO A 294 -19.97 33.75 15.21
C PRO A 294 -18.78 34.55 14.65
N ASP A 295 -18.15 35.40 15.47
CA ASP A 295 -17.04 36.26 15.03
C ASP A 295 -15.64 35.71 15.38
N ALA A 296 -15.55 34.49 15.94
CA ALA A 296 -14.26 33.94 16.35
C ALA A 296 -13.51 33.32 15.16
N VAL A 297 -12.21 33.62 15.05
CA VAL A 297 -11.32 33.07 14.01
C VAL A 297 -10.46 31.96 14.62
N ALA A 298 -10.47 30.77 14.02
CA ALA A 298 -9.64 29.65 14.47
C ALA A 298 -8.15 30.03 14.44
N GLY A 299 -7.42 29.73 15.53
CA GLY A 299 -5.98 29.98 15.64
C GLY A 299 -5.57 31.39 16.07
N HIS A 300 -6.51 32.31 16.26
CA HIS A 300 -6.24 33.58 16.94
C HIS A 300 -6.55 33.41 18.43
N SER A 301 -5.51 33.26 19.25
CA SER A 301 -5.64 33.58 20.67
C SER A 301 -5.58 35.11 20.83
N PRO A 302 -6.46 35.72 21.64
CA PRO A 302 -6.27 37.10 22.07
C PRO A 302 -4.99 37.25 22.90
#